data_AF-A0A3R9XI26-F1
#
_entry.id   AF-A0A3R9XI26-F1
#
_cell.length_a   1.000
_cell.length_b   1.000
_cell.length_c   1.000
_cell.angle_alpha   90.00
_cell.angle_beta   90.00
_cell.angle_gamma   90.00
#
_symmetry.space_group_name_H-M   'P 1'
#
loop_
_entity.id
_entity.type
_entity.pdbx_description
1 polymer ?
#
loop_
_entity_poly.entity_id
_entity_poly.type
_entity_poly.pdbx_seq_one_letter_code
_entity_poly.pdbx_strand_id
1 'polypeptide(L)'
;MKSNKQRRAEIKAHRLERAAALKVQLRTQDARQLSAGGLVPGMAMADKSRLAHYNTTFGEVPDFYLDQAYTCRDCGAKEVWTAKQQKWWHEVAQGSVYSHAVRCRACRQARRALRDAALRNEGANLLGDEVARLRALAAEKPDAAALAQIEAALQSKWRSLRVVAIEVMGCWGGPEQIAQLEALVAARPSGQNHRVWEREAADAAAKALRRLAELRP
;
A
#
# COMPACT_ATOMS: atom_id res chain seq x y z
N MET A 1 -39.24 -16.16 15.90
CA MET A 1 -38.37 -15.83 14.75
C MET A 1 -37.09 -15.21 15.29
N LYS A 2 -35.89 -15.70 14.94
CA LYS A 2 -34.63 -15.14 15.47
C LYS A 2 -34.34 -13.78 14.83
N SER A 3 -33.82 -12.84 15.62
CA SER A 3 -33.37 -11.54 15.11
C SER A 3 -32.17 -11.71 14.17
N ASN A 4 -32.05 -10.81 13.18
CA ASN A 4 -30.88 -10.73 12.30
C ASN A 4 -29.55 -10.64 13.08
N LYS A 5 -29.56 -9.99 14.26
CA LYS A 5 -28.39 -9.91 15.14
C LYS A 5 -28.02 -11.29 15.70
N GLN A 6 -29.01 -12.06 16.15
CA GLN A 6 -28.80 -13.41 16.67
C GLN A 6 -28.29 -14.34 15.57
N ARG A 7 -28.90 -14.30 14.37
CA ARG A 7 -28.44 -15.11 13.23
C ARG A 7 -27.00 -14.81 12.81
N ARG A 8 -26.59 -13.54 12.82
CA ARG A 8 -25.19 -13.15 12.53
C ARG A 8 -24.22 -13.68 13.59
N ALA A 9 -24.62 -13.67 14.86
CA ALA A 9 -23.80 -14.21 15.95
C ALA A 9 -23.62 -15.73 15.81
N GLU A 10 -24.68 -16.46 15.47
CA GLU A 10 -24.64 -17.91 15.22
C GLU A 10 -23.72 -18.26 14.05
N ILE A 11 -23.87 -17.57 12.91
CA ILE A 11 -22.98 -17.76 11.75
C ILE A 11 -21.51 -17.51 12.13
N LYS A 12 -21.25 -16.49 12.95
CA LYS A 12 -19.90 -16.19 13.43
C LYS A 12 -19.36 -17.29 14.33
N ALA A 13 -20.18 -17.80 15.26
CA ALA A 13 -19.79 -18.89 16.16
C ALA A 13 -19.41 -20.15 15.37
N HIS A 14 -20.25 -20.56 14.42
CA HIS A 14 -19.96 -21.71 13.56
C HIS A 14 -18.68 -21.53 12.72
N ARG A 15 -18.42 -20.31 12.22
CA ARG A 15 -17.17 -20.03 11.51
C ARG A 15 -15.94 -20.12 12.42
N LEU A 16 -16.07 -19.68 13.67
CA LEU A 16 -14.99 -19.78 14.66
C LEU A 16 -14.69 -21.25 15.01
N GLU A 17 -15.71 -22.05 15.25
CA GLU A 17 -15.58 -23.49 15.52
C GLU A 17 -14.89 -24.20 14.35
N ARG A 18 -15.37 -23.97 13.12
CA ARG A 18 -14.78 -24.56 11.92
C ARG A 18 -13.33 -24.15 11.72
N ALA A 19 -13.02 -22.86 11.85
CA ALA A 19 -11.65 -22.37 11.71
C ALA A 19 -10.72 -22.92 12.80
N ALA A 20 -11.21 -23.10 14.02
CA ALA A 20 -10.45 -23.72 15.10
C ALA A 20 -10.18 -25.21 14.83
N ALA A 21 -11.19 -25.96 14.40
CA ALA A 21 -11.05 -27.37 14.04
C ALA A 21 -10.05 -27.57 12.89
N LEU A 22 -10.14 -26.73 11.84
CA LEU A 22 -9.22 -26.76 10.71
C LEU A 22 -7.79 -26.44 11.10
N LYS A 23 -7.60 -25.47 12.00
CA LYS A 23 -6.26 -25.14 12.55
C LYS A 23 -5.64 -26.32 13.30
N VAL A 24 -6.44 -27.13 13.99
CA VAL A 24 -5.97 -28.35 14.66
C VAL A 24 -5.59 -29.41 13.64
N GLN A 25 -6.42 -29.63 12.61
CA GLN A 25 -6.14 -30.59 11.54
C GLN A 25 -4.84 -30.25 10.77
N LEU A 26 -4.62 -28.97 10.46
CA LEU A 26 -3.43 -28.49 9.77
C LEU A 26 -2.13 -28.61 10.59
N ARG A 27 -2.20 -28.90 11.89
CA ARG A 27 -0.99 -29.20 12.69
C ARG A 27 -0.49 -30.62 12.47
N THR A 28 -1.37 -31.53 12.09
CA THR A 28 -1.06 -32.97 11.93
C THR A 28 -1.02 -33.40 10.47
N GLN A 29 -1.73 -32.69 9.59
CA GLN A 29 -1.83 -32.99 8.16
C GLN A 29 -1.24 -31.86 7.32
N ASP A 30 -0.58 -32.21 6.21
CA ASP A 30 -0.12 -31.23 5.24
C ASP A 30 -1.33 -30.58 4.55
N ALA A 31 -1.37 -29.25 4.55
CA ALA A 31 -2.42 -28.46 3.90
C ALA A 31 -2.64 -28.86 2.43
N ARG A 32 -1.57 -29.25 1.72
CA ARG A 32 -1.62 -29.68 0.32
C ARG A 32 -2.48 -30.93 0.11
N GLN A 33 -2.56 -31.80 1.11
CA GLN A 33 -3.39 -33.00 1.06
C GLN A 33 -4.88 -32.69 1.24
N LEU A 34 -5.24 -31.58 1.88
CA LEU A 34 -6.64 -31.14 2.02
C LEU A 34 -7.23 -30.67 0.69
N SER A 35 -6.41 -30.09 -0.18
CA SER A 35 -6.79 -29.66 -1.55
C SER A 35 -7.14 -30.84 -2.47
N ALA A 36 -6.55 -32.02 -2.25
CA ALA A 36 -6.79 -33.20 -3.08
C ALA A 36 -8.18 -33.84 -2.85
N GLY A 37 -8.86 -33.51 -1.75
CA GLY A 37 -10.14 -34.10 -1.33
C GLY A 37 -11.40 -33.29 -1.64
N GLY A 38 -11.29 -32.14 -2.32
CA GLY A 38 -12.42 -31.27 -2.67
C GLY A 38 -12.51 -29.97 -1.86
N LEU A 39 -13.34 -29.04 -2.34
CA LEU A 39 -13.50 -27.69 -1.78
C LEU A 39 -14.03 -27.73 -0.33
N VAL A 40 -13.14 -27.56 0.65
CA VAL A 40 -13.53 -27.40 2.06
C VAL A 40 -14.41 -26.14 2.21
N PRO A 41 -15.55 -26.19 2.91
CA PRO A 41 -16.39 -25.02 3.14
C PRO A 41 -15.60 -23.88 3.80
N GLY A 42 -15.50 -22.73 3.12
CA GLY A 42 -14.69 -21.60 3.57
C GLY A 42 -13.28 -21.55 2.97
N MET A 43 -13.00 -22.36 1.95
CA MET A 43 -11.80 -22.26 1.10
C MET A 43 -11.99 -21.25 -0.04
N ALA A 44 -10.92 -20.58 -0.45
CA ALA A 44 -10.86 -19.82 -1.69
C ALA A 44 -9.54 -20.07 -2.41
N MET A 45 -9.59 -20.46 -3.69
CA MET A 45 -8.37 -20.66 -4.50
C MET A 45 -7.62 -19.36 -4.68
N ALA A 46 -6.29 -19.42 -4.60
CA ALA A 46 -5.43 -18.28 -4.84
C ALA A 46 -5.15 -18.10 -6.35
N ASP A 47 -5.02 -16.86 -6.79
CA ASP A 47 -4.59 -16.53 -8.15
C ASP A 47 -3.08 -16.30 -8.18
N LYS A 48 -2.32 -17.32 -8.62
CA LYS A 48 -0.85 -17.25 -8.67
C LYS A 48 -0.33 -16.13 -9.57
N SER A 49 -1.06 -15.77 -10.63
CA SER A 49 -0.64 -14.68 -11.52
C SER A 49 -0.62 -13.33 -10.79
N ARG A 50 -1.60 -13.12 -9.91
CA ARG A 50 -1.66 -11.92 -9.06
C ARG A 50 -0.60 -11.92 -7.98
N LEU A 51 -0.15 -13.08 -7.53
CA LEU A 51 0.88 -13.21 -6.50
C LEU A 51 2.31 -13.24 -7.05
N ALA A 52 2.50 -13.32 -8.38
CA ALA A 52 3.81 -13.41 -9.01
C ALA A 52 4.74 -12.22 -8.73
N HIS A 53 4.18 -11.07 -8.36
CA HIS A 53 4.96 -9.88 -8.00
C HIS A 53 5.64 -9.99 -6.63
N TYR A 54 5.21 -10.91 -5.76
CA TYR A 54 5.87 -11.14 -4.50
C TYR A 54 7.19 -11.86 -4.74
N ASN A 55 8.30 -11.20 -4.40
CA ASN A 55 9.60 -11.86 -4.31
C ASN A 55 9.58 -12.78 -3.08
N THR A 56 9.20 -14.04 -3.28
CA THR A 56 9.15 -15.02 -2.22
C THR A 56 10.52 -15.65 -2.00
N THR A 57 11.48 -14.84 -1.56
CA THR A 57 12.84 -15.30 -1.20
C THR A 57 12.82 -16.41 -0.14
N PHE A 58 11.73 -16.57 0.62
CA PHE A 58 11.60 -17.47 1.76
C PHE A 58 10.38 -18.40 1.73
N GLY A 59 9.71 -18.62 0.58
CA GLY A 59 8.59 -19.56 0.53
C GLY A 59 7.83 -19.63 -0.79
N GLU A 60 6.82 -20.50 -0.87
CA GLU A 60 5.87 -20.56 -1.98
C GLU A 60 4.66 -19.67 -1.69
N VAL A 61 4.10 -19.07 -2.74
CA VAL A 61 2.81 -18.37 -2.63
C VAL A 61 1.70 -19.37 -2.31
N PRO A 62 0.69 -19.01 -1.48
CA PRO A 62 -0.37 -19.95 -1.13
C PRO A 62 -1.13 -20.46 -2.37
N ASP A 63 -1.46 -21.74 -2.40
CA ASP A 63 -2.35 -22.32 -3.43
C ASP A 63 -3.83 -21.96 -3.19
N PHE A 64 -4.19 -21.80 -1.92
CA PHE A 64 -5.54 -21.48 -1.47
C PHE A 64 -5.51 -20.79 -0.11
N TYR A 65 -6.63 -20.14 0.23
CA TYR A 65 -6.89 -19.50 1.51
C TYR A 65 -7.95 -20.28 2.29
N LEU A 66 -7.84 -20.28 3.61
CA LEU A 66 -8.78 -20.93 4.52
C LEU A 66 -9.22 -19.95 5.60
N ASP A 67 -10.46 -20.05 6.09
CA ASP A 67 -10.93 -19.24 7.23
C ASP A 67 -10.00 -19.43 8.44
N GLN A 68 -9.45 -18.32 8.96
CA GLN A 68 -8.53 -18.33 10.11
C GLN A 68 -9.14 -17.61 11.31
N ALA A 69 -9.27 -18.29 12.46
CA ALA A 69 -9.67 -17.65 13.70
C ALA A 69 -8.50 -16.85 14.30
N TYR A 70 -8.79 -15.63 14.77
CA TYR A 70 -7.84 -14.78 15.47
C TYR A 70 -8.50 -14.03 16.62
N THR A 71 -7.69 -13.63 17.60
CA THR A 71 -8.12 -12.77 18.71
C THR A 71 -7.65 -11.36 18.45
N CYS A 72 -8.55 -10.38 18.52
CA CYS A 72 -8.18 -8.99 18.37
C CYS A 72 -7.24 -8.57 19.50
N ARG A 73 -6.05 -8.07 19.16
CA ARG A 73 -5.06 -7.65 20.16
C ARG A 73 -5.53 -6.48 21.04
N ASP A 74 -6.35 -5.58 20.50
CA ASP A 74 -6.77 -4.39 21.26
C ASP A 74 -7.98 -4.67 22.17
N CYS A 75 -9.03 -5.37 21.71
CA CYS A 75 -10.27 -5.59 22.48
C CYS A 75 -10.53 -7.04 22.90
N GLY A 76 -9.67 -7.99 22.55
CA GLY A 76 -9.84 -9.41 22.88
C GLY A 76 -10.94 -10.15 22.12
N ALA A 77 -11.69 -9.49 21.24
CA ALA A 77 -12.77 -10.13 20.49
C ALA A 77 -12.24 -11.26 19.59
N LYS A 78 -12.88 -12.44 19.66
CA LYS A 78 -12.63 -13.56 18.74
C LYS A 78 -13.29 -13.27 17.39
N GLU A 79 -12.50 -13.30 16.33
CA GLU A 79 -12.91 -12.99 14.97
C GLU A 79 -12.40 -14.04 13.99
N VAL A 80 -12.98 -14.05 12.78
CA VAL A 80 -12.53 -14.92 11.69
C VAL A 80 -12.04 -14.05 10.55
N TRP A 81 -10.81 -14.27 10.12
CA TRP A 81 -10.27 -13.74 8.88
C TRP A 81 -10.64 -14.71 7.77
N THR A 82 -11.65 -14.37 6.99
CA THR A 82 -12.21 -15.33 6.03
C THR A 82 -11.28 -15.53 4.84
N ALA A 83 -11.35 -16.68 4.18
CA ALA A 83 -10.57 -16.93 2.98
C ALA A 83 -10.81 -15.86 1.89
N LYS A 84 -12.05 -15.36 1.77
CA LYS A 84 -12.39 -14.25 0.87
C LYS A 84 -11.68 -12.94 1.25
N GLN A 85 -11.56 -12.64 2.54
CA GLN A 85 -10.86 -11.46 3.03
C GLN A 85 -9.35 -11.57 2.83
N GLN A 86 -8.78 -12.76 3.00
CA GLN A 86 -7.38 -13.06 2.69
C GLN A 86 -7.12 -12.86 1.21
N LYS A 87 -7.94 -13.48 0.34
CA LYS A 87 -7.84 -13.33 -1.12
C LYS A 87 -7.84 -11.87 -1.55
N TRP A 88 -8.81 -11.09 -1.10
CA TRP A 88 -8.84 -9.65 -1.39
C TRP A 88 -7.60 -8.92 -0.87
N TRP A 89 -7.14 -9.23 0.34
CA TRP A 89 -6.01 -8.55 0.95
C TRP A 89 -4.70 -8.79 0.19
N HIS A 90 -4.41 -10.04 -0.18
CA HIS A 90 -3.16 -10.38 -0.85
C HIS A 90 -3.18 -10.07 -2.34
N GLU A 91 -4.31 -10.30 -3.03
CA GLU A 91 -4.36 -10.19 -4.49
C GLU A 91 -4.80 -8.81 -4.98
N VAL A 92 -5.65 -8.11 -4.22
CA VAL A 92 -6.19 -6.81 -4.64
C VAL A 92 -5.55 -5.67 -3.87
N ALA A 93 -5.51 -5.77 -2.54
CA ALA A 93 -4.87 -4.74 -1.71
C ALA A 93 -3.34 -4.85 -1.68
N GLN A 94 -2.77 -5.88 -2.32
CA GLN A 94 -1.33 -6.16 -2.39
C GLN A 94 -0.64 -6.21 -1.01
N GLY A 95 -1.39 -6.62 0.02
CA GLY A 95 -0.84 -6.87 1.34
C GLY A 95 0.04 -8.13 1.36
N SER A 96 1.20 -8.04 2.00
CA SER A 96 2.19 -9.13 2.09
C SER A 96 1.54 -10.49 2.40
N VAL A 97 1.95 -11.53 1.65
CA VAL A 97 1.51 -12.93 1.85
C VAL A 97 1.84 -13.49 3.24
N TYR A 98 2.78 -12.87 3.96
CA TYR A 98 3.16 -13.26 5.32
C TYR A 98 2.35 -12.55 6.42
N SER A 99 1.49 -11.60 6.04
CA SER A 99 0.69 -10.85 6.99
C SER A 99 -0.54 -11.62 7.45
N HIS A 100 -1.00 -11.36 8.67
CA HIS A 100 -2.22 -11.95 9.22
C HIS A 100 -3.10 -10.92 9.93
N ALA A 101 -4.40 -11.21 10.01
CA ALA A 101 -5.33 -10.34 10.74
C ALA A 101 -5.08 -10.40 12.25
N VAL A 102 -4.76 -9.25 12.86
CA VAL A 102 -4.51 -9.12 14.32
C VAL A 102 -5.51 -8.23 15.05
N ARG A 103 -6.41 -7.57 14.30
CA ARG A 103 -7.37 -6.60 14.84
C ARG A 103 -8.72 -6.72 14.15
N CYS A 104 -9.80 -6.59 14.91
CA CYS A 104 -11.16 -6.56 14.37
C CYS A 104 -11.42 -5.26 13.58
N ARG A 105 -12.49 -5.24 12.77
CA ARG A 105 -12.86 -4.07 11.97
C ARG A 105 -13.07 -2.82 12.83
N ALA A 106 -13.76 -2.95 13.96
CA ALA A 106 -14.03 -1.83 14.86
C ALA A 106 -12.74 -1.20 15.39
N CYS A 107 -11.79 -2.01 15.88
CA CYS A 107 -10.50 -1.51 16.35
C CYS A 107 -9.66 -0.91 15.22
N ARG A 108 -9.71 -1.47 14.00
CA ARG A 108 -9.04 -0.83 12.84
C ARG A 108 -9.64 0.53 12.51
N GLN A 109 -10.96 0.68 12.57
CA GLN A 109 -11.65 1.96 12.34
C GLN A 109 -11.32 2.98 13.44
N ALA A 110 -11.38 2.58 14.71
CA ALA A 110 -11.03 3.45 15.83
C ALA A 110 -9.58 3.95 15.73
N ARG A 111 -8.64 3.08 15.36
CA ARG A 111 -7.24 3.47 15.16
C ARG A 111 -7.03 4.42 13.98
N ARG A 112 -7.77 4.25 12.88
CA ARG A 112 -7.76 5.20 11.77
C ARG A 112 -8.27 6.55 12.23
N ALA A 113 -9.43 6.59 12.89
CA ALA A 113 -10.00 7.83 13.43
C ALA A 113 -9.06 8.56 14.40
N LEU A 114 -8.36 7.83 15.28
CA LEU A 114 -7.36 8.39 16.19
C LEU A 114 -6.16 8.99 15.43
N ARG A 115 -5.64 8.27 14.42
CA ARG A 115 -4.56 8.79 13.58
C ARG A 115 -5.00 10.04 12.82
N ASP A 116 -6.18 10.00 12.22
CA ASP A 116 -6.71 11.13 11.44
C ASP A 116 -6.96 12.34 12.34
N ALA A 117 -7.46 12.13 13.56
CA ALA A 117 -7.59 13.18 14.56
C ALA A 117 -6.25 13.80 14.96
N ALA A 118 -5.22 12.96 15.17
CA ALA A 118 -3.88 13.45 15.51
C ALA A 118 -3.25 14.27 14.37
N LEU A 119 -3.52 13.91 13.12
CA LEU A 119 -3.01 14.62 11.93
C LEU A 119 -3.73 15.95 11.67
N ARG A 120 -4.92 16.18 12.24
CA ARG A 120 -5.65 17.46 12.10
C ARG A 120 -5.07 18.59 12.95
N ASN A 121 -4.23 18.28 13.92
CA ASN A 121 -3.58 19.31 14.72
C ASN A 121 -2.60 20.09 13.85
N GLU A 122 -2.57 21.41 14.02
CA GLU A 122 -1.66 22.29 13.28
C GLU A 122 -0.20 21.82 13.48
N GLY A 123 0.54 21.70 12.38
CA GLY A 123 1.92 21.24 12.40
C GLY A 123 2.12 19.73 12.62
N ALA A 124 1.06 18.93 12.82
CA ALA A 124 1.19 17.48 12.97
C ALA A 124 1.54 16.76 11.66
N ASN A 125 1.30 17.40 10.51
CA ASN A 125 1.52 16.86 9.17
C ASN A 125 2.33 17.79 8.26
N LEU A 126 3.27 18.58 8.81
CA LEU A 126 4.03 19.60 8.05
C LEU A 126 4.57 19.11 6.69
N LEU A 127 5.15 17.91 6.65
CA LEU A 127 5.67 17.34 5.40
C LEU A 127 4.53 17.05 4.40
N GLY A 128 3.42 16.48 4.87
CA GLY A 128 2.28 16.18 4.01
C GLY A 128 1.59 17.44 3.49
N ASP A 129 1.49 18.46 4.35
CA ASP A 129 0.91 19.76 4.01
C ASP A 129 1.78 20.47 2.97
N GLU A 130 3.10 20.42 3.12
CA GLU A 130 4.03 20.99 2.14
C GLU A 130 4.01 20.25 0.80
N VAL A 131 3.96 18.91 0.82
CA VAL A 131 3.75 18.11 -0.40
C VAL A 131 2.45 18.51 -1.11
N ALA A 132 1.36 18.69 -0.36
CA ALA A 132 0.08 19.09 -0.93
C ALA A 132 0.15 20.48 -1.57
N ARG A 133 0.82 21.43 -0.89
CA ARG A 133 1.07 22.78 -1.40
C ARG A 133 1.85 22.78 -2.71
N LEU A 134 2.97 22.05 -2.77
CA LEU A 134 3.77 21.94 -3.99
C LEU A 134 2.98 21.29 -5.14
N ARG A 135 2.20 20.24 -4.86
CA ARG A 135 1.37 19.60 -5.89
C ARG A 135 0.28 20.52 -6.44
N ALA A 136 -0.26 21.42 -5.64
CA ALA A 136 -1.25 22.40 -6.12
C ALA A 136 -0.65 23.32 -7.19
N LEU A 137 0.64 23.69 -7.06
CA LEU A 137 1.34 24.51 -8.06
C LEU A 137 1.40 23.87 -9.45
N ALA A 138 1.37 22.53 -9.54
CA ALA A 138 1.43 21.82 -10.83
C ALA A 138 0.22 22.11 -11.74
N ALA A 139 -0.91 22.55 -11.19
CA ALA A 139 -2.10 22.89 -11.96
C ALA A 139 -2.10 24.34 -12.47
N GLU A 140 -1.23 25.19 -11.92
CA GLU A 140 -1.16 26.62 -12.23
C GLU A 140 0.00 26.91 -13.18
N LYS A 141 -0.04 28.07 -13.84
CA LYS A 141 1.10 28.53 -14.64
C LYS A 141 2.23 28.96 -13.70
N PRO A 142 3.49 28.62 -13.99
CA PRO A 142 4.61 29.03 -13.15
C PRO A 142 4.72 30.55 -13.12
N ASP A 143 4.65 31.12 -11.93
CA ASP A 143 5.04 32.51 -11.66
C ASP A 143 6.32 32.54 -10.82
N ALA A 144 6.84 33.75 -10.56
CA ALA A 144 8.07 33.92 -9.80
C ALA A 144 7.98 33.33 -8.38
N ALA A 145 6.81 33.38 -7.76
CA ALA A 145 6.60 32.85 -6.40
C ALA A 145 6.57 31.32 -6.38
N ALA A 146 5.94 30.69 -7.38
CA ALA A 146 5.93 29.25 -7.56
C ALA A 146 7.33 28.73 -7.86
N LEU A 147 8.09 29.40 -8.72
CA LEU A 147 9.47 29.03 -9.03
C LEU A 147 10.37 29.09 -7.79
N ALA A 148 10.23 30.13 -6.95
CA ALA A 148 10.97 30.24 -5.69
C ALA A 148 10.63 29.10 -4.70
N GLN A 149 9.36 28.69 -4.64
CA GLN A 149 8.93 27.55 -3.82
C GLN A 149 9.52 26.22 -4.31
N ILE A 150 9.58 26.01 -5.63
CA ILE A 150 10.22 24.82 -6.22
C ILE A 150 11.71 24.79 -5.89
N GLU A 151 12.43 25.92 -6.04
CA GLU A 151 13.85 25.98 -5.70
C GLU A 151 14.10 25.68 -4.22
N ALA A 152 13.31 26.29 -3.33
CA ALA A 152 13.39 26.01 -1.89
C ALA A 152 13.13 24.52 -1.59
N ALA A 153 12.17 23.90 -2.27
CA ALA A 153 11.85 22.48 -2.12
C ALA A 153 12.98 21.57 -2.63
N LEU A 154 13.67 21.93 -3.72
CA LEU A 154 14.83 21.20 -4.24
C LEU A 154 16.00 21.19 -3.25
N GLN A 155 16.15 22.24 -2.43
CA GLN A 155 17.17 22.31 -1.38
C GLN A 155 16.74 21.67 -0.05
N SER A 156 15.47 21.28 0.11
CA SER A 156 14.92 20.78 1.37
C SER A 156 15.67 19.56 1.91
N LYS A 157 15.82 19.41 3.23
CA LYS A 157 16.35 18.17 3.82
C LYS A 157 15.47 16.93 3.55
N TRP A 158 14.20 17.14 3.21
CA TRP A 158 13.25 16.06 2.93
C TRP A 158 13.29 15.68 1.44
N ARG A 159 13.88 14.53 1.13
CA ARG A 159 13.98 14.01 -0.25
C ARG A 159 12.65 13.96 -0.98
N SER A 160 11.55 13.65 -0.28
CA SER A 160 10.20 13.62 -0.86
C SER A 160 9.76 14.97 -1.41
N LEU A 161 10.11 16.10 -0.77
CA LEU A 161 9.80 17.43 -1.30
C LEU A 161 10.57 17.71 -2.59
N ARG A 162 11.85 17.34 -2.62
CA ARG A 162 12.69 17.49 -3.82
C ARG A 162 12.11 16.70 -5.00
N VAL A 163 11.68 15.46 -4.77
CA VAL A 163 11.05 14.63 -5.80
C VAL A 163 9.75 15.26 -6.30
N VAL A 164 8.90 15.76 -5.40
CA VAL A 164 7.65 16.44 -5.78
C VAL A 164 7.94 17.70 -6.58
N ALA A 165 8.97 18.48 -6.21
CA ALA A 165 9.40 19.65 -6.96
C ALA A 165 9.80 19.29 -8.42
N ILE A 166 10.55 18.20 -8.59
CA ILE A 166 10.88 17.63 -9.92
C ILE A 166 9.62 17.26 -10.71
N GLU A 167 8.64 16.63 -10.06
CA GLU A 167 7.37 16.28 -10.71
C GLU A 167 6.60 17.55 -11.17
N VAL A 168 6.55 18.60 -10.33
CA VAL A 168 5.87 19.87 -10.65
C VAL A 168 6.52 20.56 -11.85
N MET A 169 7.85 20.60 -11.92
CA MET A 169 8.57 21.15 -13.08
C MET A 169 8.18 20.43 -14.38
N GLY A 170 8.00 19.11 -14.31
CA GLY A 170 7.53 18.32 -15.45
C GLY A 170 6.11 18.66 -15.91
N CYS A 171 5.22 19.03 -14.98
CA CYS A 171 3.87 19.47 -15.32
C CYS A 171 3.85 20.82 -16.04
N TRP A 172 4.75 21.75 -15.69
CA TRP A 172 4.84 23.04 -16.35
C TRP A 172 5.44 22.96 -17.75
N GLY A 173 6.47 22.13 -17.95
CA GLY A 173 7.03 21.84 -19.27
C GLY A 173 7.57 23.06 -20.03
N GLY A 174 7.98 24.11 -19.32
CA GLY A 174 8.70 25.25 -19.91
C GLY A 174 10.14 24.87 -20.30
N PRO A 175 10.77 25.62 -21.22
CA PRO A 175 12.10 25.27 -21.74
C PRO A 175 13.17 25.21 -20.63
N GLU A 176 13.10 26.12 -19.65
CA GLU A 176 14.03 26.11 -18.50
C GLU A 176 13.80 24.90 -17.59
N GLN A 177 12.55 24.55 -17.32
CA GLN A 177 12.22 23.37 -16.51
C GLN A 177 12.67 22.08 -17.21
N ILE A 178 12.46 21.98 -18.52
CA ILE A 178 12.93 20.85 -19.32
C ILE A 178 14.45 20.72 -19.24
N ALA A 179 15.19 21.82 -19.44
CA ALA A 179 16.64 21.82 -19.35
C ALA A 179 17.15 21.38 -17.96
N GLN A 180 16.49 21.81 -16.89
CA GLN A 180 16.83 21.38 -15.53
C GLN A 180 16.56 19.87 -15.33
N LEU A 181 15.44 19.35 -15.83
CA LEU A 181 15.13 17.93 -15.77
C LEU A 181 16.15 17.09 -16.55
N GLU A 182 16.54 17.54 -17.74
CA GLU A 182 17.58 16.89 -18.55
C GLU A 182 18.94 16.88 -17.83
N ALA A 183 19.32 17.97 -17.17
CA ALA A 183 20.53 18.04 -16.36
C ALA A 183 20.52 17.02 -15.20
N LEU A 184 19.37 16.85 -14.53
CA LEU A 184 19.21 15.84 -13.47
C LEU A 184 19.34 14.41 -14.03
N VAL A 185 18.80 14.14 -15.22
CA VAL A 185 18.96 12.84 -15.89
C VAL A 185 20.43 12.60 -16.27
N ALA A 186 21.13 13.62 -16.78
CA ALA A 186 22.53 13.52 -17.15
C ALA A 186 23.45 13.30 -15.93
N ALA A 187 23.09 13.84 -14.77
CA ALA A 187 23.82 13.66 -13.51
C ALA A 187 23.66 12.26 -12.88
N ARG A 188 22.95 11.33 -13.54
CA ARG A 188 22.74 9.98 -13.04
C ARG A 188 24.08 9.25 -12.84
N PRO A 189 24.39 8.75 -11.63
CA PRO A 189 25.64 8.04 -11.38
C PRO A 189 25.66 6.66 -12.04
N SER A 190 26.85 6.19 -12.41
CA SER A 190 27.06 4.83 -12.86
C SER A 190 26.95 3.83 -11.69
N GLY A 191 26.31 2.68 -11.94
CA GLY A 191 26.18 1.59 -10.96
C GLY A 191 24.78 1.38 -10.38
N GLN A 192 24.67 0.38 -9.49
CA GLN A 192 23.39 -0.13 -8.98
C GLN A 192 22.99 0.41 -7.60
N ASN A 193 23.73 1.35 -7.02
CA ASN A 193 23.39 1.90 -5.72
C ASN A 193 22.13 2.78 -5.81
N HIS A 194 21.03 2.31 -5.22
CA HIS A 194 19.72 2.98 -5.23
C HIS A 194 19.56 3.97 -4.06
N ARG A 195 20.55 4.10 -3.17
CA ARG A 195 20.46 4.96 -1.96
C ARG A 195 20.94 6.39 -2.20
N VAL A 196 21.55 6.65 -3.35
CA VAL A 196 22.18 7.92 -3.72
C VAL A 196 21.13 8.86 -4.30
N TRP A 197 21.13 10.12 -3.86
CA TRP A 197 20.11 11.11 -4.22
C TRP A 197 20.08 11.37 -5.73
N GLU A 198 21.26 11.49 -6.34
CA GLU A 198 21.47 11.80 -7.75
C GLU A 198 20.76 10.78 -8.65
N ARG A 199 20.73 9.51 -8.24
CA ARG A 199 19.97 8.48 -8.97
C ARG A 199 18.46 8.64 -8.80
N GLU A 200 17.99 8.88 -7.58
CA GLU A 200 16.58 9.10 -7.29
C GLU A 200 16.03 10.33 -8.03
N ALA A 201 16.80 11.41 -8.06
CA ALA A 201 16.49 12.63 -8.80
C ALA A 201 16.44 12.39 -10.31
N ALA A 202 17.43 11.67 -10.86
CA ALA A 202 17.46 11.31 -12.27
C ALA A 202 16.28 10.41 -12.67
N ASP A 203 15.92 9.42 -11.85
CA ASP A 203 14.79 8.53 -12.11
C ASP A 203 13.44 9.29 -12.06
N ALA A 204 13.30 10.23 -11.12
CA ALA A 204 12.14 11.12 -11.03
C ALA A 204 12.05 12.07 -12.23
N ALA A 205 13.16 12.69 -12.63
CA ALA A 205 13.22 13.61 -13.76
C ALA A 205 12.94 12.89 -15.09
N ALA A 206 13.51 11.71 -15.31
CA ALA A 206 13.22 10.89 -16.48
C ALA A 206 11.73 10.49 -16.55
N LYS A 207 11.10 10.22 -15.41
CA LYS A 207 9.66 9.94 -15.34
C LYS A 207 8.82 11.17 -15.66
N ALA A 208 9.22 12.34 -15.18
CA ALA A 208 8.55 13.61 -15.45
C ALA A 208 8.61 13.98 -16.95
N LEU A 209 9.78 13.85 -17.58
CA LEU A 209 9.97 14.07 -19.02
C LEU A 209 9.13 13.10 -19.87
N ARG A 210 9.08 11.81 -19.51
CA ARG A 210 8.23 10.84 -20.21
C ARG A 210 6.75 11.23 -20.16
N ARG A 211 6.25 11.61 -18.98
CA ARG A 211 4.85 12.07 -18.82
C ARG A 211 4.58 13.32 -19.64
N LEU A 212 5.52 14.27 -19.68
CA LEU A 212 5.38 15.48 -20.49
C LEU A 212 5.30 15.17 -21.98
N ALA A 213 6.13 14.23 -22.47
CA ALA A 213 6.10 13.77 -23.85
C ALA A 213 4.79 13.05 -24.21
N GLU A 214 4.21 12.29 -23.29
CA GLU A 214 2.89 11.66 -23.49
C GLU A 214 1.73 12.68 -23.59
N LEU A 215 1.89 13.87 -22.98
CA LEU A 215 0.86 14.91 -22.95
C LEU A 215 0.97 15.93 -24.11
N ARG A 216 2.11 15.98 -24.81
CA ARG A 216 2.35 16.84 -25.98
C ARG A 216 2.39 15.97 -27.25
N PRO A 217 1.27 15.84 -27.99
CA PRO A 217 1.25 15.09 -29.25
C PRO A 217 2.11 15.75 -30.35
#